data_AF-A0AAU4BJY7-F1
#
_entry.id   AF-A0AAU4BJY7-F1
#
_cell.length_a   1.000
_cell.length_b   1.000
_cell.length_c   1.000
_cell.angle_alpha   90.00
_cell.angle_beta   90.00
_cell.angle_gamma   90.00
#
_symmetry.space_group_name_H-M   'P 1'
#
loop_
_entity.id
_entity.type
_entity.pdbx_description
1 polymer ?
#
loop_
_entity_poly.entity_id
_entity_poly.type
_entity_poly.pdbx_seq_one_letter_code
_entity_poly.pdbx_strand_id
1 'polypeptide(L)' 'MTKTFRDQRLALGLTQKELATQCAEKGAQVSDVTLSAIERGLWAPRPRLRAVLCTILSLPIAYFDERADEQVTR' A
#
# COMPACT_ATOMS: atom_id res chain seq x y z
N MET A 1 -9.46 -13.30 -9.09
CA MET A 1 -8.38 -12.33 -9.37
C MET A 1 -8.02 -11.65 -8.06
N THR A 2 -6.80 -11.84 -7.56
CA THR A 2 -6.30 -11.13 -6.38
C THR A 2 -6.14 -9.65 -6.76
N LYS A 3 -6.88 -8.75 -6.11
CA LYS A 3 -6.78 -7.31 -6.40
C LYS A 3 -5.44 -6.77 -5.92
N THR A 4 -4.72 -6.07 -6.78
CA THR A 4 -3.45 -5.45 -6.38
C THR A 4 -3.70 -4.16 -5.60
N PHE A 5 -2.69 -3.70 -4.85
CA PHE A 5 -2.71 -2.42 -4.14
C PHE A 5 -3.07 -1.25 -5.07
N ARG A 6 -2.51 -1.26 -6.29
CA ARG A 6 -2.79 -0.25 -7.31
C ARG A 6 -4.24 -0.31 -7.76
N ASP A 7 -4.76 -1.50 -8.05
CA ASP A 7 -6.15 -1.67 -8.48
C ASP A 7 -7.12 -1.16 -7.41
N GLN A 8 -6.82 -1.46 -6.15
CA GLN A 8 -7.66 -1.01 -5.04
C GLN A 8 -7.63 0.51 -4.86
N ARG A 9 -6.46 1.14 -4.99
CA ARG A 9 -6.35 2.61 -4.98
C ARG A 9 -7.14 3.24 -6.14
N LEU A 10 -7.01 2.69 -7.35
CA LEU A 10 -7.70 3.20 -8.54
C LEU A 10 -9.21 2.97 -8.47
N ALA A 11 -9.67 1.86 -7.90
CA ALA A 11 -11.08 1.58 -7.68
C ALA A 11 -11.74 2.58 -6.71
N LEU A 12 -10.96 3.16 -5.80
CA LEU A 12 -11.39 4.24 -4.91
C LEU A 12 -11.25 5.64 -5.55
N GLY A 13 -10.78 5.73 -6.80
CA GLY A 13 -10.59 7.00 -7.50
C GLY A 13 -9.45 7.85 -6.95
N LEU A 14 -8.54 7.28 -6.15
CA LEU A 14 -7.48 8.02 -5.47
C LEU A 14 -6.22 8.12 -6.34
N THR A 15 -5.63 9.30 -6.40
CA THR A 15 -4.23 9.49 -6.83
C THR A 15 -3.26 9.06 -5.72
N GLN A 16 -1.98 8.87 -6.05
CA GLN A 16 -0.94 8.59 -5.05
C GLN A 16 -0.78 9.76 -4.07
N LYS A 17 -0.91 11.00 -4.55
CA LYS A 17 -0.84 12.20 -3.72
C LYS A 17 -1.97 12.25 -2.69
N GLU A 18 -3.20 11.97 -3.11
CA GLU A 18 -4.35 11.93 -2.20
C GLU A 18 -4.22 10.80 -1.18
N LEU A 19 -3.74 9.63 -1.60
CA LEU A 19 -3.46 8.53 -0.67
C LEU A 19 -2.39 8.93 0.36
N ALA A 20 -1.31 9.59 -0.07
CA ALA A 20 -0.27 10.10 0.83
C ALA A 20 -0.84 11.11 1.86
N THR A 21 -1.70 12.02 1.41
CA THR A 21 -2.40 12.96 2.29
C THR A 21 -3.27 12.23 3.33
N GLN A 22 -4.06 11.24 2.92
CA GLN A 22 -4.88 10.47 3.86
C GLN A 22 -4.03 9.65 4.85
N CYS A 23 -2.86 9.17 4.42
CA CYS A 23 -1.92 8.51 5.33
C CYS A 23 -1.37 9.51 6.36
N ALA A 24 -1.00 10.72 5.93
CA ALA A 24 -0.53 11.79 6.79
C ALA A 24 -1.58 12.20 7.84
N GLU A 25 -2.85 12.32 7.45
CA GLU A 25 -3.97 12.62 8.36
C GLU A 25 -4.17 11.54 9.44
N LYS A 26 -3.84 10.28 9.12
CA LYS A 26 -3.84 9.15 10.07
C LYS A 26 -2.51 8.99 10.81
N GLY A 27 -1.61 9.97 10.69
CA GLY A 27 -0.32 10.00 11.38
C GLY A 27 0.71 9.03 10.82
N ALA A 28 0.64 8.68 9.52
CA ALA A 28 1.65 7.90 8.81
C ALA A 28 2.12 8.66 7.57
N GLN A 29 3.24 9.38 7.68
CA GLN A 29 3.81 10.11 6.54
C GLN A 29 4.39 9.12 5.51
N VAL A 30 4.06 9.34 4.24
CA VAL A 30 4.59 8.57 3.09
C VAL A 30 4.61 9.47 1.86
N SER A 31 5.63 9.33 1.01
CA SER A 31 5.68 10.05 -0.27
C SER A 31 4.99 9.25 -1.38
N ASP A 32 4.60 9.94 -2.44
CA ASP A 32 4.13 9.36 -3.70
C ASP A 32 5.17 8.41 -4.32
N VAL A 33 6.46 8.74 -4.26
CA VAL A 33 7.56 7.85 -4.71
C VAL A 33 7.56 6.53 -3.94
N THR A 34 7.41 6.59 -2.61
CA THR A 34 7.32 5.37 -1.79
C THR A 34 6.05 4.58 -2.11
N LEU A 35 4.90 5.22 -2.30
CA LEU A 35 3.67 4.55 -2.73
C LEU A 35 3.81 3.88 -4.10
N SER A 36 4.50 4.53 -5.03
CA SER A 36 4.82 3.96 -6.35
C SER A 36 5.71 2.72 -6.23
N ALA A 37 6.70 2.73 -5.32
CA ALA A 37 7.51 1.56 -5.03
C ALA A 37 6.69 0.41 -4.41
N ILE A 38 5.77 0.72 -3.49
CA ILE A 38 4.84 -0.25 -2.90
C ILE A 38 3.95 -0.89 -3.97
N GLU A 39 3.36 -0.08 -4.84
CA GLU A 39 2.48 -0.54 -5.93
C GLU A 39 3.18 -1.49 -6.88
N ARG A 40 4.47 -1.28 -7.11
CA ARG A 40 5.32 -2.14 -7.92
C ARG A 40 5.86 -3.35 -7.17
N GLY A 41 5.57 -3.48 -5.88
CA GLY A 41 6.13 -4.50 -5.00
C GLY A 41 7.60 -4.32 -4.67
N LEU A 42 8.23 -3.18 -4.99
CA LEU A 42 9.66 -2.95 -4.73
C LEU A 42 9.98 -2.63 -3.27
N TRP A 43 8.95 -2.30 -2.48
CA TRP A 43 9.13 -1.92 -1.09
C TRP A 43 7.95 -2.40 -0.23
N ALA A 44 8.26 -2.99 0.91
CA ALA A 44 7.29 -3.41 1.91
C ALA A 44 7.14 -2.33 3.01
N PRO A 45 5.92 -1.85 3.29
CA PRO A 45 5.71 -0.83 4.29
C PRO A 45 5.95 -1.30 5.72
N ARG A 46 6.52 -0.42 6.55
CA ARG A 46 6.66 -0.62 7.99
C ARG A 46 5.29 -0.85 8.65
N PRO A 47 5.21 -1.54 9.81
CA PRO A 47 3.94 -1.98 10.42
C PRO A 47 2.87 -0.89 10.57
N ARG A 48 3.26 0.32 11.00
CA ARG A 48 2.34 1.46 11.16
C ARG A 48 1.76 1.94 9.84
N LEU A 49 2.60 2.13 8.81
CA LEU A 49 2.16 2.55 7.49
C LEU A 49 1.31 1.46 6.82
N ARG A 50 1.70 0.19 6.99
CA ARG A 50 0.95 -0.98 6.53
C ARG A 50 -0.48 -0.98 7.07
N ALA A 51 -0.67 -0.82 8.38
CA ALA A 51 -2.00 -0.79 8.99
C ALA A 51 -2.86 0.36 8.43
N VAL A 52 -2.27 1.55 8.28
CA VAL A 52 -2.95 2.72 7.72
C VAL A 52 -3.37 2.49 6.28
N LEU A 53 -2.48 1.96 5.44
CA LEU A 53 -2.75 1.65 4.04
C LEU A 53 -3.83 0.60 3.88
N CYS A 54 -3.76 -0.50 4.64
CA CYS A 54 -4.79 -1.53 4.66
C CYS A 54 -6.15 -0.97 5.07
N THR A 55 -6.17 -0.06 6.05
CA THR A 55 -7.40 0.61 6.48
C THR A 55 -7.99 1.50 5.38
N ILE A 56 -7.19 2.37 4.76
CA ILE A 56 -7.66 3.29 3.71
C ILE A 56 -8.16 2.51 2.50
N LEU A 57 -7.39 1.50 2.07
CA LEU A 57 -7.68 0.74 0.87
C LEU A 57 -8.66 -0.41 1.10
N SER A 58 -9.10 -0.65 2.34
CA SER A 58 -9.91 -1.81 2.72
C SER A 58 -9.28 -3.14 2.26
N LEU A 59 -7.96 -3.25 2.43
CA LEU A 59 -7.20 -4.46 2.16
C LEU A 59 -6.98 -5.23 3.47
N PRO A 60 -6.91 -6.57 3.43
CA PRO A 60 -6.52 -7.35 4.60
C PRO A 60 -5.09 -6.98 5.01
N ILE A 61 -4.81 -6.97 6.31
CA ILE A 61 -3.44 -6.69 6.81
C ILE A 61 -2.44 -7.66 6.16
N ALA A 62 -2.81 -8.94 6.03
CA ALA A 62 -2.00 -10.00 5.42
C ALA A 62 -1.60 -9.77 3.95
N TYR A 63 -2.21 -8.79 3.25
CA TYR A 63 -1.89 -8.47 1.85
C TYR A 63 -0.38 -8.30 1.60
N PHE A 64 0.34 -7.71 2.55
CA PHE A 64 1.78 -7.49 2.43
C PHE A 64 2.65 -8.68 2.83
N ASP A 65 2.10 -9.67 3.53
CA ASP A 65 2.83 -10.90 3.89
C ASP A 65 2.88 -11.84 2.68
N GLU A 66 1.77 -12.00 1.98
CA GLU A 66 1.67 -12.83 0.76
C GLU A 66 2.64 -12.38 -0.35
N ARG A 67 2.99 -11.09 -0.39
CA ARG A 67 3.95 -10.53 -1.36
C ARG A 67 5.41 -10.65 -0.93
N ALA A 68 5.68 -10.90 0.35
CA ALA A 68 7.05 -11.10 0.84
C ALA A 68 7.56 -12.49 0.43
N ASP A 69 6.71 -13.51 0.49
CA ASP A 69 7.06 -14.88 0.09
C ASP A 69 7.34 -15.00 -1.43
N GLU A 70 6.65 -14.22 -2.26
CA GLU A 70 6.93 -14.17 -3.71
C GLU A 70 8.34 -13.64 -4.05
N GLN A 71 8.99 -12.88 -3.15
CA GLN A 71 10.31 -12.31 -3.40
C GLN A 71 11.48 -13.19 -2.91
N VAL A 72 11.21 -14.20 -2.09
CA VAL A 72 12.25 -15.11 -1.58
C VAL A 72 12.57 -16.24 -2.58
N THR A 73 11.77 -16.41 -3.63
CA THR A 73 11.89 -17.53 -4.59
C THR A 73 12.44 -17.11 -5.97
N ARG A 74 13.21 -16.02 -6.08
CA ARG A 74 13.88 -15.64 -7.35
C ARG A 74 15.35 -15.32 -7.18
#